data_AF-A0A1Y2WUI6-F1
#
_entry.id   AF-A0A1Y2WUI6-F1
#
_cell.length_a   1.000
_cell.length_b   1.000
_cell.length_c   1.000
_cell.angle_alpha   90.00
_cell.angle_beta   90.00
_cell.angle_gamma   90.00
#
_symmetry.space_group_name_H-M   'P 1'
#
loop_
_entity.id
_entity.type
_entity.pdbx_description
1 polymer ?
#
loop_
_entity_poly.entity_id
_entity_poly.type
_entity_poly.pdbx_seq_one_letter_code
_entity_poly.pdbx_strand_id
1 'polypeptide(L)'
;CRTARACIDEALRMSPPVSVNLWRQQVATDEEPLVIDGHYIPRGTLFGVNIYSLSHNAAIFPEPFTFKPERWLPSSTADPKAAEADEAARKLMLDAFASFSIGPRNCVSKPLAYLEASLVLAKTLWYFDFETASGPLGSVGECKDRGRPGEFYMEDVFSSTHNGPFLVFYPRESVSLEKDLDTRA
;
A
#
# COMPACT_ATOMS: atom_id res chain seq x y z
N CYS A 1 -14.86 1.94 9.20
CA CYS A 1 -13.81 2.54 10.07
C CYS A 1 -12.81 3.28 9.18
N ARG A 2 -12.65 4.61 9.33
CA ARG A 2 -11.75 5.41 8.47
C ARG A 2 -10.28 5.08 8.73
N THR A 3 -9.91 4.88 9.98
CA THR A 3 -8.54 4.53 10.38
C THR A 3 -8.08 3.19 9.81
N ALA A 4 -8.92 2.14 9.91
CA ALA A 4 -8.58 0.84 9.34
C ALA A 4 -8.34 0.92 7.83
N ARG A 5 -9.16 1.72 7.13
CA ARG A 5 -8.97 1.95 5.69
C ARG A 5 -7.66 2.67 5.40
N ALA A 6 -7.33 3.70 6.17
CA ALA A 6 -6.08 4.43 6.05
C ALA A 6 -4.85 3.54 6.29
N CYS A 7 -4.92 2.58 7.24
CA CYS A 7 -3.87 1.60 7.44
C CYS A 7 -3.67 0.68 6.22
N ILE A 8 -4.77 0.26 5.58
CA ILE A 8 -4.70 -0.56 4.36
C ILE A 8 -4.07 0.24 3.22
N ASP A 9 -4.50 1.48 3.00
CA ASP A 9 -3.96 2.33 1.94
C ASP A 9 -2.46 2.62 2.16
N GLU A 10 -2.04 2.86 3.42
CA GLU A 10 -0.61 3.04 3.73
C GLU A 10 0.21 1.76 3.54
N ALA A 11 -0.32 0.60 3.96
CA ALA A 11 0.34 -0.68 3.75
C ALA A 11 0.50 -0.98 2.25
N LEU A 12 -0.53 -0.72 1.44
CA LEU A 12 -0.47 -0.88 -0.02
C LEU A 12 0.46 0.11 -0.70
N ARG A 13 0.68 1.31 -0.14
CA ARG A 13 1.65 2.28 -0.65
C ARG A 13 3.08 1.79 -0.40
N MET A 14 3.38 1.42 0.84
CA MET A 14 4.73 1.00 1.27
C MET A 14 5.11 -0.35 0.67
N SER A 15 4.17 -1.29 0.66
CA SER A 15 4.38 -2.66 0.21
C SER A 15 3.34 -3.05 -0.86
N PRO A 16 3.43 -2.45 -2.06
CA PRO A 16 2.44 -2.71 -3.11
C PRO A 16 2.53 -4.15 -3.59
N PRO A 17 1.39 -4.83 -3.87
CA PRO A 17 1.39 -6.19 -4.40
C PRO A 17 2.11 -6.33 -5.73
N VAL A 18 2.22 -5.23 -6.50
CA VAL A 18 3.05 -5.14 -7.71
C VAL A 18 3.92 -3.90 -7.56
N SER A 19 5.23 -4.10 -7.35
CA SER A 19 6.21 -3.03 -7.13
C SER A 19 6.89 -2.54 -8.42
N VAL A 20 6.77 -3.31 -9.50
CA VAL A 20 7.41 -3.06 -10.81
C VAL A 20 6.68 -2.06 -11.70
N ASN A 21 7.36 -1.75 -12.80
CA ASN A 21 6.80 -1.04 -13.92
C ASN A 21 5.69 -1.87 -14.56
N LEU A 22 4.50 -1.29 -14.60
CA LEU A 22 3.43 -1.80 -15.45
C LEU A 22 3.66 -1.32 -16.88
N TRP A 23 4.46 -2.08 -17.63
CA TRP A 23 4.87 -1.74 -18.99
C TRP A 23 3.68 -1.47 -19.91
N ARG A 24 3.81 -0.41 -20.72
CA ARG A 24 2.86 0.03 -21.73
C ARG A 24 3.63 0.36 -23.00
N GLN A 25 2.90 0.37 -24.10
CA GLN A 25 3.41 0.76 -25.41
C GLN A 25 2.34 1.61 -26.08
N GLN A 26 2.75 2.56 -26.90
CA GLN A 26 1.85 3.27 -27.79
C GLN A 26 1.12 2.27 -28.71
N VAL A 27 -0.17 2.47 -28.95
CA VAL A 27 -0.94 1.58 -29.83
C VAL A 27 -0.47 1.78 -31.27
N ALA A 28 -0.30 0.69 -32.01
CA ALA A 28 0.23 0.76 -33.38
C ALA A 28 -0.63 1.63 -34.33
N THR A 29 -1.93 1.73 -34.05
CA THR A 29 -2.90 2.52 -34.82
C THR A 29 -2.91 4.01 -34.47
N ASP A 30 -2.26 4.43 -33.39
CA ASP A 30 -2.17 5.86 -33.06
C ASP A 30 -1.31 6.55 -34.12
N GLU A 31 -1.80 7.60 -34.77
CA GLU A 31 -1.05 8.33 -35.81
C GLU A 31 -0.11 9.39 -35.20
N GLU A 32 -0.56 10.04 -34.12
CA GLU A 32 0.18 11.08 -33.42
C GLU A 32 1.40 10.54 -32.65
N PRO A 33 2.48 11.30 -32.52
CA PRO A 33 3.62 10.90 -31.69
C PRO A 33 3.25 10.89 -30.20
N LEU A 34 3.68 9.85 -29.48
CA LEU A 34 3.58 9.84 -28.02
C LEU A 34 4.62 10.78 -27.41
N VAL A 35 4.14 11.79 -26.67
CA VAL A 35 4.97 12.72 -25.91
C VAL A 35 4.65 12.59 -24.42
N ILE A 36 5.67 12.31 -23.61
CA ILE A 36 5.57 12.22 -22.14
C ILE A 36 6.54 13.23 -21.54
N ASP A 37 6.02 14.17 -20.75
CA ASP A 37 6.83 15.21 -20.09
C ASP A 37 7.76 15.97 -21.07
N GLY A 38 7.24 16.28 -22.27
CA GLY A 38 8.00 16.93 -23.34
C GLY A 38 8.96 16.02 -24.12
N HIS A 39 9.09 14.75 -23.76
CA HIS A 39 9.94 13.78 -24.44
C HIS A 39 9.16 12.94 -25.45
N TYR A 40 9.67 12.88 -26.69
CA TYR A 40 9.15 11.98 -27.72
C TYR A 40 9.53 10.53 -27.41
N ILE A 41 8.54 9.66 -27.38
CA ILE A 41 8.73 8.23 -27.16
C ILE A 41 8.69 7.51 -28.51
N PRO A 42 9.77 6.86 -28.96
CA PRO A 42 9.79 6.15 -30.24
C PRO A 42 8.74 5.03 -30.27
N ARG A 43 8.12 4.82 -31.43
CA ARG A 43 7.20 3.69 -31.65
C ARG A 43 7.90 2.37 -31.34
N GLY A 44 7.17 1.44 -30.71
CA GLY A 44 7.74 0.16 -30.28
C GLY A 44 8.36 0.18 -28.88
N THR A 45 8.54 1.35 -28.27
CA THR A 45 9.17 1.47 -26.96
C THR A 45 8.22 1.06 -25.84
N LEU A 46 8.67 0.15 -24.98
CA LEU A 46 8.01 -0.14 -23.71
C LEU A 46 8.40 0.91 -22.67
N PHE A 47 7.40 1.53 -22.05
CA PHE A 47 7.58 2.52 -20.99
C PHE A 47 6.66 2.19 -19.81
N GLY A 48 6.96 2.72 -18.63
CA GLY A 48 6.16 2.50 -17.44
C GLY A 48 6.63 3.37 -16.29
N VAL A 49 5.76 3.55 -15.30
CA VAL A 49 6.08 4.21 -14.04
C VAL A 49 6.34 3.13 -12.99
N ASN A 50 7.46 3.24 -12.29
CA ASN A 50 7.78 2.33 -11.20
C ASN A 50 6.91 2.67 -9.98
N ILE A 51 6.00 1.77 -9.62
CA ILE A 51 5.03 2.00 -8.53
C ILE A 51 5.77 2.21 -7.21
N TYR A 52 6.77 1.36 -6.91
CA TYR A 52 7.54 1.49 -5.67
C TYR A 52 8.27 2.84 -5.59
N SER A 53 8.90 3.30 -6.68
CA SER A 53 9.61 4.58 -6.71
C SER A 53 8.65 5.78 -6.58
N LEU A 54 7.47 5.70 -7.21
CA LEU A 54 6.43 6.72 -7.07
C LEU A 54 5.94 6.81 -5.61
N SER A 55 5.63 5.65 -5.01
CA SER A 55 5.21 5.53 -3.61
C SER A 55 6.25 6.02 -2.61
N HIS A 56 7.53 6.00 -2.96
CA HIS A 56 8.64 6.43 -2.10
C HIS A 56 9.27 7.78 -2.48
N ASN A 57 8.63 8.53 -3.38
CA ASN A 57 9.08 9.87 -3.73
C ASN A 57 8.73 10.85 -2.60
N ALA A 58 9.75 11.36 -1.90
CA ALA A 58 9.60 12.28 -0.77
C ALA A 58 8.92 13.63 -1.13
N ALA A 59 8.92 14.03 -2.40
CA ALA A 59 8.23 15.23 -2.87
C ALA A 59 6.70 15.04 -2.93
N ILE A 60 6.23 13.80 -3.01
CA ILE A 60 4.82 13.43 -3.05
C ILE A 60 4.38 12.87 -1.69
N PHE A 61 5.19 11.99 -1.11
CA PHE A 61 4.95 11.32 0.15
C PHE A 61 6.02 11.74 1.17
N PRO A 62 5.77 12.78 1.99
CA PRO A 62 6.68 13.15 3.07
C PRO A 62 6.91 11.98 4.02
N GLU A 63 8.18 11.81 4.43
CA GLU A 63 8.65 10.67 5.22
C GLU A 63 8.20 9.33 4.59
N PRO A 64 8.64 9.04 3.36
CA PRO A 64 8.06 7.97 2.53
C PRO A 64 8.27 6.56 3.11
N PHE A 65 9.28 6.37 3.96
CA PHE A 65 9.61 5.09 4.59
C PHE A 65 8.98 4.94 5.98
N THR A 66 8.20 5.91 6.44
CA THR A 66 7.49 5.82 7.72
C THR A 66 6.04 5.43 7.48
N PHE A 67 5.58 4.40 8.20
CA PHE A 67 4.17 3.99 8.19
C PHE A 67 3.32 5.05 8.91
N LYS A 68 2.60 5.88 8.13
CA LYS A 68 1.74 6.97 8.64
C LYS A 68 0.34 6.93 8.02
N PRO A 69 -0.59 6.11 8.55
CA PRO A 69 -1.97 6.06 8.07
C PRO A 69 -2.67 7.43 8.06
N GLU A 70 -2.29 8.33 8.96
CA GLU A 70 -2.90 9.65 9.13
C GLU A 70 -2.82 10.49 7.85
N ARG A 71 -1.85 10.24 6.96
CA ARG A 71 -1.70 10.94 5.67
C ARG A 71 -2.90 10.78 4.74
N TRP A 72 -3.71 9.74 4.94
CA TRP A 72 -4.90 9.44 4.12
C TRP A 72 -6.18 10.08 4.67
N LEU A 73 -6.13 10.59 5.90
CA LEU A 73 -7.28 11.18 6.59
C LEU A 73 -7.36 12.68 6.31
N PRO A 74 -8.57 13.28 6.31
CA PRO A 74 -8.71 14.73 6.24
C PRO A 74 -7.95 15.43 7.36
N SER A 75 -7.51 16.66 7.11
CA SER A 75 -6.81 17.45 8.14
C SER A 75 -7.65 17.60 9.40
N SER A 76 -6.97 17.54 10.54
CA SER A 76 -7.57 17.71 11.88
C SER A 76 -7.23 19.05 12.51
N THR A 77 -6.47 19.90 11.80
CA THR A 77 -6.10 21.24 12.30
C THR A 77 -7.27 22.22 12.25
N ALA A 78 -7.32 23.12 13.22
CA ALA A 78 -8.29 24.20 13.28
C ALA A 78 -7.84 25.45 12.49
N ASP A 79 -6.56 25.52 12.09
CA ASP A 79 -6.03 26.61 11.27
C ASP A 79 -6.45 26.40 9.79
N PRO A 80 -7.27 27.30 9.21
CA PRO A 80 -7.75 27.16 7.83
C PRO A 80 -6.63 27.06 6.80
N LYS A 81 -5.51 27.78 6.98
CA LYS A 81 -4.40 27.78 6.01
C LYS A 81 -3.63 26.46 6.06
N ALA A 82 -3.40 25.94 7.27
CA ALA A 82 -2.77 24.63 7.44
C ALA A 82 -3.68 23.52 6.89
N ALA A 83 -4.99 23.60 7.13
CA ALA A 83 -5.95 22.63 6.63
C ALA A 83 -5.99 22.58 5.08
N GLU A 84 -5.92 23.74 4.42
CA GLU A 84 -5.88 23.82 2.96
C GLU A 84 -4.58 23.21 2.40
N ALA A 85 -3.43 23.50 3.01
CA ALA A 85 -2.15 22.93 2.61
C ALA A 85 -2.12 21.40 2.80
N ASP A 86 -2.60 20.90 3.93
CA ASP A 86 -2.71 19.47 4.22
C ASP A 86 -3.62 18.76 3.20
N GLU A 87 -4.75 19.37 2.86
CA GLU A 87 -5.70 18.82 1.90
C GLU A 87 -5.12 18.79 0.48
N ALA A 88 -4.38 19.83 0.09
CA ALA A 88 -3.66 19.86 -1.19
C ALA A 88 -2.59 18.75 -1.26
N ALA A 89 -1.80 18.58 -0.20
CA ALA A 89 -0.83 17.49 -0.10
C ALA A 89 -1.50 16.11 -0.14
N ARG A 90 -2.62 15.95 0.58
CA ARG A 90 -3.43 14.73 0.58
C ARG A 90 -3.97 14.41 -0.81
N LYS A 91 -4.46 15.42 -1.53
CA LYS A 91 -4.92 15.25 -2.91
C LYS A 91 -3.79 14.78 -3.82
N LEU A 92 -2.60 15.39 -3.73
CA LEU A 92 -1.43 14.96 -4.50
C LEU A 92 -1.06 13.50 -4.22
N MET A 93 -1.06 13.09 -2.95
CA MET A 93 -0.80 11.69 -2.53
C MET A 93 -1.85 10.73 -3.09
N LEU A 94 -3.14 11.12 -3.11
CA LEU A 94 -4.22 10.31 -3.68
C LEU A 94 -4.09 10.16 -5.20
N ASP A 95 -3.73 11.24 -5.89
CA ASP A 95 -3.53 11.23 -7.35
C ASP A 95 -2.32 10.36 -7.75
N ALA A 96 -1.29 10.30 -6.90
CA ALA A 96 -0.11 9.46 -7.09
C ALA A 96 -0.27 8.02 -6.55
N PHE A 97 -1.36 7.69 -5.85
CA PHE A 97 -1.57 6.36 -5.28
C PHE A 97 -1.92 5.33 -6.35
N ALA A 98 -0.89 4.62 -6.84
CA ALA A 98 -0.99 3.74 -8.01
C ALA A 98 -0.90 2.23 -7.68
N SER A 99 -1.13 1.81 -6.42
CA SER A 99 -1.05 0.38 -6.04
C SER A 99 -2.05 -0.54 -6.78
N PHE A 100 -3.10 0.04 -7.36
CA PHE A 100 -4.06 -0.66 -8.24
C PHE A 100 -3.94 -0.23 -9.71
N SER A 101 -2.84 0.43 -10.10
CA SER A 101 -2.67 1.15 -11.36
C SER A 101 -3.72 2.26 -11.56
N ILE A 102 -3.48 3.12 -12.55
CA ILE A 102 -4.36 4.22 -12.93
C ILE A 102 -4.72 4.07 -14.43
N GLY A 103 -5.88 4.60 -14.83
CA GLY A 103 -6.34 4.60 -16.22
C GLY A 103 -7.05 3.31 -16.65
N PRO A 104 -7.19 3.07 -17.97
CA PRO A 104 -8.05 2.00 -18.52
C PRO A 104 -7.55 0.57 -18.25
N ARG A 105 -6.32 0.43 -17.75
CA ARG A 105 -5.72 -0.87 -17.35
C ARG A 105 -5.55 -0.97 -15.83
N ASN A 106 -6.34 -0.20 -15.07
CA ASN A 106 -6.37 -0.32 -13.62
C ASN A 106 -6.93 -1.69 -13.19
N CYS A 107 -6.67 -2.06 -11.95
CA CYS A 107 -7.13 -3.32 -11.38
C CYS A 107 -8.66 -3.30 -11.26
N VAL A 108 -9.32 -4.13 -12.06
CA VAL A 108 -10.79 -4.32 -12.00
C VAL A 108 -11.25 -4.83 -10.62
N SER A 109 -10.39 -5.59 -9.95
CA SER A 109 -10.68 -6.18 -8.63
C SER A 109 -10.37 -5.25 -7.45
N LYS A 110 -10.08 -3.96 -7.69
CA LYS A 110 -9.82 -2.98 -6.61
C LYS A 110 -10.94 -2.97 -5.54
N PRO A 111 -12.25 -2.94 -5.87
CA PRO A 111 -13.29 -2.96 -4.85
C PRO A 111 -13.31 -4.26 -4.02
N LEU A 112 -13.09 -5.40 -4.67
CA LEU A 112 -13.06 -6.71 -4.01
C LEU A 112 -11.85 -6.83 -3.07
N ALA A 113 -10.66 -6.44 -3.54
CA ALA A 113 -9.43 -6.46 -2.74
C ALA A 113 -9.59 -5.64 -1.46
N TYR A 114 -10.24 -4.48 -1.54
CA TYR A 114 -10.51 -3.68 -0.35
C TYR A 114 -11.55 -4.27 0.58
N LEU A 115 -12.58 -4.94 0.05
CA LEU A 115 -13.55 -5.66 0.86
C LEU A 115 -12.87 -6.78 1.66
N GLU A 116 -12.08 -7.61 0.97
CA GLU A 116 -11.35 -8.73 1.56
C GLU A 116 -10.31 -8.25 2.58
N ALA A 117 -9.47 -7.27 2.23
CA ALA A 117 -8.48 -6.72 3.15
C ALA A 117 -9.12 -6.08 4.38
N SER A 118 -10.25 -5.39 4.21
CA SER A 118 -10.99 -4.82 5.35
C SER A 118 -11.57 -5.90 6.25
N LEU A 119 -12.13 -6.96 5.67
CA LEU A 119 -12.69 -8.08 6.43
C LEU A 119 -11.60 -8.85 7.18
N VAL A 120 -10.51 -9.18 6.52
CA VAL A 120 -9.36 -9.88 7.12
C VAL A 120 -8.77 -9.02 8.25
N LEU A 121 -8.48 -7.74 8.00
CA LEU A 121 -7.94 -6.86 9.04
C LEU A 121 -8.90 -6.75 10.24
N ALA A 122 -10.19 -6.55 9.98
CA ALA A 122 -11.19 -6.44 11.05
C ALA A 122 -11.30 -7.73 11.86
N LYS A 123 -11.33 -8.90 11.20
CA LYS A 123 -11.40 -10.20 11.87
C LYS A 123 -10.12 -10.48 12.65
N THR A 124 -8.95 -10.21 12.08
CA THR A 124 -7.67 -10.40 12.77
C THR A 124 -7.61 -9.54 14.05
N LEU A 125 -7.94 -8.25 13.96
CA LEU A 125 -7.94 -7.34 15.12
C LEU A 125 -9.05 -7.65 16.14
N TRP A 126 -10.14 -8.27 15.71
CA TRP A 126 -11.23 -8.67 16.59
C TRP A 126 -10.90 -9.94 17.37
N TYR A 127 -10.34 -10.95 16.69
CA TYR A 127 -10.10 -12.27 17.26
C TYR A 127 -8.74 -12.43 17.93
N PHE A 128 -7.71 -11.71 17.48
CA PHE A 128 -6.34 -11.95 17.92
C PHE A 128 -5.67 -10.68 18.45
N ASP A 129 -4.87 -10.87 19.49
CA ASP A 129 -3.73 -10.01 19.79
C ASP A 129 -2.50 -10.61 19.10
N PHE A 130 -1.52 -9.77 18.75
CA PHE A 130 -0.30 -10.24 18.10
C PHE A 130 0.91 -9.40 18.46
N GLU A 131 2.08 -10.03 18.41
CA GLU A 131 3.37 -9.39 18.63
C GLU A 131 4.43 -9.94 17.65
N THR A 132 5.54 -9.21 17.52
CA THR A 132 6.69 -9.69 16.75
C THR A 132 7.30 -10.92 17.40
N ALA A 133 7.64 -11.93 16.61
CA ALA A 133 8.27 -13.15 17.12
C ALA A 133 9.57 -12.83 17.89
N SER A 134 9.79 -13.51 19.02
CA SER A 134 10.97 -13.31 19.85
C SER A 134 12.27 -13.72 19.12
N GLY A 135 13.36 -13.04 19.44
CA GLY A 135 14.69 -13.39 18.93
C GLY A 135 14.89 -13.04 17.45
N PRO A 136 15.74 -13.79 16.72
CA PRO A 136 16.10 -13.45 15.34
C PRO A 136 14.91 -13.40 14.37
N LEU A 137 13.85 -14.20 14.64
CA LEU A 137 12.67 -14.32 13.78
C LEU A 137 11.87 -13.02 13.65
N GLY A 138 11.77 -12.22 14.71
CA GLY A 138 11.07 -10.93 14.66
C GLY A 138 11.73 -9.92 13.72
N SER A 139 13.05 -10.06 13.49
CA SER A 139 13.84 -9.18 12.62
C SER A 139 14.01 -9.71 11.19
N VAL A 140 13.38 -10.84 10.84
CA VAL A 140 13.49 -11.41 9.49
C VAL A 140 12.74 -10.50 8.52
N GLY A 141 13.38 -10.22 7.38
CA GLY A 141 12.83 -9.34 6.36
C GLY A 141 13.12 -7.86 6.59
N GLU A 142 13.60 -7.45 7.76
CA GLU A 142 13.98 -6.04 7.98
C GLU A 142 15.15 -5.63 7.09
N CYS A 143 15.03 -4.44 6.51
CA CYS A 143 16.06 -3.84 5.69
C CYS A 143 17.25 -3.39 6.55
N LYS A 144 18.37 -4.13 6.47
CA LYS A 144 19.58 -3.88 7.30
C LYS A 144 20.65 -3.07 6.58
N ASP A 145 20.66 -3.10 5.25
CA ASP A 145 21.78 -2.59 4.43
C ASP A 145 21.50 -1.26 3.72
N ARG A 146 20.23 -0.83 3.59
CA ARG A 146 19.85 0.41 2.88
C ARG A 146 19.67 1.62 3.77
N GLY A 147 20.04 1.54 5.06
CA GLY A 147 19.88 2.64 6.02
C GLY A 147 18.43 3.08 6.24
N ARG A 148 17.48 2.17 6.02
CA ARG A 148 16.03 2.40 6.10
C ARG A 148 15.42 1.55 7.22
N PRO A 149 15.57 1.96 8.49
CA PRO A 149 15.04 1.19 9.61
C PRO A 149 13.51 1.14 9.53
N GLY A 150 12.94 -0.06 9.67
CA GLY A 150 11.49 -0.30 9.61
C GLY A 150 10.93 -0.61 8.22
N GLU A 151 11.74 -0.55 7.16
CA GLU A 151 11.35 -1.08 5.84
C GLU A 151 11.60 -2.60 5.80
N PHE A 152 10.68 -3.34 5.20
CA PHE A 152 10.86 -4.77 4.94
C PHE A 152 11.28 -5.02 3.49
N TYR A 153 12.20 -5.96 3.27
CA TYR A 153 12.54 -6.41 1.94
C TYR A 153 11.33 -7.05 1.28
N MET A 154 11.04 -6.56 0.08
CA MET A 154 10.17 -7.22 -0.86
C MET A 154 11.03 -7.76 -2.00
N GLU A 155 10.72 -8.98 -2.40
CA GLU A 155 11.22 -9.60 -3.62
C GLU A 155 10.14 -9.47 -4.68
N ASP A 156 10.53 -9.11 -5.89
CA ASP A 156 9.58 -9.02 -6.99
C ASP A 156 9.68 -10.28 -7.88
N VAL A 157 8.55 -10.96 -8.02
CA VAL A 157 8.36 -12.07 -8.95
C VAL A 157 7.12 -11.81 -9.83
N PHE A 158 6.96 -10.57 -10.31
CA PHE A 158 5.73 -9.93 -10.82
C PHE A 158 4.77 -9.49 -9.71
N SER A 159 4.49 -10.38 -8.75
CA SER A 159 3.91 -10.01 -7.46
C SER A 159 5.01 -9.85 -6.42
N SER A 160 4.86 -8.89 -5.52
CA SER A 160 5.75 -8.72 -4.38
C SER A 160 5.58 -9.89 -3.41
N THR A 161 6.67 -10.56 -3.07
CA THR A 161 6.78 -11.55 -1.99
C THR A 161 7.70 -11.01 -0.91
N HIS A 162 7.64 -11.61 0.29
CA HIS A 162 8.49 -11.21 1.41
C HIS A 162 8.79 -12.41 2.29
N ASN A 163 9.85 -12.31 3.09
CA ASN A 163 10.19 -13.28 4.13
C ASN A 163 10.19 -12.54 5.47
N GLY A 164 9.23 -12.83 6.33
CA GLY A 164 9.00 -12.07 7.56
C GLY A 164 8.35 -10.69 7.34
N PRO A 165 8.13 -9.90 8.41
CA PRO A 165 8.41 -10.24 9.80
C PRO A 165 7.49 -11.36 10.29
N PHE A 166 8.01 -12.25 11.13
CA PHE A 166 7.20 -13.29 11.75
C PHE A 166 6.44 -12.71 12.94
N LEU A 167 5.14 -12.99 13.00
CA LEU A 167 4.25 -12.57 14.08
C LEU A 167 3.75 -13.78 14.85
N VAL A 168 3.52 -13.61 16.15
CA VAL A 168 2.84 -14.58 17.01
C VAL A 168 1.46 -14.06 17.32
N PHE A 169 0.43 -14.89 17.13
CA PHE A 169 -0.97 -14.53 17.34
C PHE A 169 -1.53 -15.28 18.55
N TYR A 170 -2.31 -14.55 19.37
CA TYR A 170 -2.99 -15.06 20.56
C TYR A 170 -4.48 -14.81 20.43
N PRO A 171 -5.36 -15.82 20.55
CA PRO A 171 -6.80 -15.60 20.58
C PRO A 171 -7.18 -14.71 21.77
N ARG A 172 -8.05 -13.72 21.54
CA ARG A 172 -8.57 -12.86 22.60
C ARG A 172 -9.56 -13.61 23.46
N GLU A 173 -9.39 -13.53 24.78
CA GLU A 173 -10.25 -14.20 25.77
C GLU A 173 -11.74 -13.83 25.61
N SER A 174 -12.03 -12.60 25.18
CA SER A 174 -13.39 -12.12 24.96
C SER A 174 -14.11 -12.79 23.78
N VAL A 175 -13.41 -13.56 22.96
CA VAL A 175 -13.92 -14.17 21.73
C VAL A 175 -13.65 -15.68 21.73
N SER A 176 -14.20 -16.40 22.71
CA SER A 176 -14.12 -17.87 22.73
C SER A 176 -15.04 -18.46 21.63
N LEU A 177 -14.44 -19.02 20.57
CA LEU A 177 -15.16 -19.74 19.51
C LEU A 177 -15.94 -20.96 20.03
N GLU A 178 -15.55 -21.51 21.19
CA GLU A 178 -16.21 -22.67 21.78
C GLU A 178 -17.65 -22.37 22.24
N LYS A 179 -17.98 -21.13 22.64
CA LYS A 179 -19.34 -20.79 23.09
C LYS A 179 -20.35 -20.63 21.96
N ASP A 180 -19.89 -20.27 20.76
CA ASP A 180 -20.76 -19.98 19.61
C ASP A 180 -21.06 -21.22 18.76
N LEU A 181 -20.28 -22.30 18.90
CA LEU A 181 -20.52 -23.57 18.22
C LEU A 181 -21.45 -24.50 19.00
N ASP A 182 -21.47 -24.40 20.33
CA ASP A 182 -22.33 -25.22 21.22
C ASP A 182 -23.79 -24.72 21.28
N THR A 183 -24.07 -23.54 20.73
CA THR A 183 -25.43 -22.94 20.70
C THR A 183 -26.18 -23.21 19.38
N ARG A 184 -25.63 -24.04 18.49
CA ARG A 184 -26.25 -24.45 17.22
C ARG A 184 -26.50 -25.96 17.09
N ALA A 185 -26.43 -26.71 18.19
CA ALA A 185 -26.85 -28.11 18.28
C ALA A 185 -28.24 -28.24 18.91
#